data_AF-A0A2N2C6Y9-F1
#
_entry.id   AF-A0A2N2C6Y9-F1
#
_cell.length_a   1.000
_cell.length_b   1.000
_cell.length_c   1.000
_cell.angle_alpha   90.00
_cell.angle_beta   90.00
_cell.angle_gamma   90.00
#
_symmetry.space_group_name_H-M   'P 1'
#
loop_
_entity.id
_entity.type
_entity.pdbx_description
1 polymer ?
#
loop_
_entity_poly.entity_id
_entity_poly.type
_entity_poly.pdbx_seq_one_letter_code
_entity_poly.pdbx_strand_id
1 'polypeptide(L)'
;MKGFRQVKLQMDTVEDILKRKGVTPGGKVQKFLTSEIQRVSDPYVPFGAGVLKTNISTAPDATEFTHESPYSRYHWFGKKMVDPKTGKGSFYDPATGRHWSRPGVAKVLTDIDLEYQGAPLRGPKWTMRAWVDQGKQVVASVQKFLERG
;
A
#
# COMPACT_ATOMS: atom_id res chain seq x y z
N MET A 1 3.55 -32.50 53.79
CA MET A 1 3.72 -32.57 52.33
C MET A 1 2.52 -31.92 51.65
N LYS A 2 2.69 -30.82 50.90
CA LYS A 2 1.61 -30.26 50.07
C LYS A 2 1.48 -31.14 48.81
N GLY A 3 0.34 -31.80 48.62
CA GLY A 3 0.08 -32.62 47.45
C GLY A 3 0.02 -31.76 46.18
N PHE A 4 0.77 -32.15 45.15
CA PHE A 4 0.66 -31.53 43.83
C PHE A 4 -0.68 -31.92 43.21
N ARG A 5 -1.51 -30.92 42.88
CA ARG A 5 -2.71 -31.12 42.07
C ARG A 5 -2.31 -31.14 40.60
N GLN A 6 -2.60 -32.24 39.91
CA GLN A 6 -2.55 -32.28 38.45
C GLN A 6 -3.80 -31.60 37.87
N VAL A 7 -3.59 -30.64 36.97
CA VAL A 7 -4.64 -30.01 36.17
C VAL A 7 -4.41 -30.44 34.72
N LYS A 8 -5.42 -31.04 34.09
CA LYS A 8 -5.42 -31.29 32.64
C LYS A 8 -6.08 -30.10 31.96
N LEU A 9 -5.33 -29.42 31.10
CA LEU A 9 -5.82 -28.33 30.26
C LEU A 9 -6.11 -28.90 28.86
N GLN A 10 -7.33 -28.76 28.37
CA GLN A 10 -7.65 -29.01 26.97
C GLN A 10 -7.64 -27.66 26.25
N MET A 11 -6.72 -27.49 25.31
CA MET A 11 -6.60 -26.32 24.45
C MET A 11 -6.75 -26.73 23.00
N ASP A 12 -7.43 -25.89 22.23
CA ASP A 12 -7.43 -25.95 20.77
C ASP A 12 -6.00 -25.79 20.25
N THR A 13 -5.74 -26.28 19.03
CA THR A 13 -4.47 -26.02 18.34
C THR A 13 -4.31 -24.53 18.03
N VAL A 14 -3.06 -24.10 17.83
CA VAL A 14 -2.78 -22.70 17.46
C VAL A 14 -3.47 -22.37 16.14
N GLU A 15 -3.45 -23.28 15.16
CA GLU A 15 -4.11 -23.12 13.87
C GLU A 15 -5.62 -22.91 14.02
N ASP A 16 -6.28 -23.69 14.88
CA ASP A 16 -7.72 -23.57 15.13
C ASP A 16 -8.05 -22.23 15.78
N ILE A 17 -7.22 -21.77 16.73
CA ILE A 17 -7.39 -20.47 17.37
C ILE A 17 -7.21 -19.34 16.35
N LEU A 18 -6.17 -19.38 15.52
CA LEU A 18 -5.89 -18.35 14.50
C LEU A 18 -7.00 -18.30 13.45
N LYS A 19 -7.48 -19.46 12.99
CA LYS A 19 -8.57 -19.56 12.03
C LYS A 19 -9.88 -19.04 12.61
N ARG A 20 -10.21 -19.42 13.86
CA ARG A 20 -11.39 -18.92 14.58
C ARG A 20 -11.35 -17.41 14.80
N LYS A 21 -10.17 -16.88 15.11
CA LYS A 21 -9.93 -15.43 15.23
C LYS A 21 -9.86 -14.71 13.89
N GLY A 22 -9.73 -15.44 12.79
CA GLY A 22 -9.72 -14.89 11.43
C GLY A 22 -8.48 -14.05 11.11
N VAL A 23 -7.36 -14.37 11.76
CA VAL A 23 -6.04 -13.74 11.57
C VAL A 23 -5.16 -14.49 10.57
N THR A 24 -5.68 -15.56 9.97
CA THR A 24 -5.05 -16.26 8.84
C THR A 24 -5.13 -15.42 7.56
N PRO A 25 -4.28 -15.67 6.54
CA PRO A 25 -4.42 -15.05 5.22
C PRO A 25 -5.86 -15.15 4.68
N GLY A 26 -6.38 -14.03 4.14
CA GLY A 26 -7.77 -13.93 3.66
C GLY A 26 -8.85 -13.94 4.76
N GLY A 27 -8.47 -14.05 6.03
CA GLY A 27 -9.37 -14.00 7.18
C GLY A 27 -9.97 -12.61 7.42
N LYS A 28 -11.07 -12.55 8.18
CA LYS A 28 -11.80 -11.29 8.45
C LYS A 28 -10.93 -10.17 9.00
N VAL A 29 -9.94 -10.50 9.84
CA VAL A 29 -9.04 -9.52 10.46
C VAL A 29 -8.04 -8.98 9.44
N GLN A 30 -7.48 -9.84 8.59
CA GLN A 30 -6.59 -9.42 7.51
C GLN A 30 -7.31 -8.47 6.54
N LYS A 31 -8.54 -8.81 6.14
CA LYS A 31 -9.36 -7.97 5.25
C LYS A 31 -9.64 -6.59 5.85
N PHE A 32 -9.96 -6.55 7.14
CA PHE A 32 -10.17 -5.30 7.86
C PHE A 32 -8.88 -4.47 7.93
N LEU A 33 -7.74 -5.10 8.22
CA LEU A 33 -6.43 -4.45 8.20
C LEU A 33 -6.14 -3.82 6.83
N THR A 34 -6.33 -4.56 5.73
CA THR A 34 -6.12 -4.04 4.36
C THR A 34 -6.96 -2.79 4.10
N SER A 35 -8.24 -2.83 4.48
CA SER A 35 -9.15 -1.69 4.33
C SER A 35 -8.72 -0.48 5.16
N GLU A 36 -8.29 -0.70 6.40
CA GLU A 36 -7.78 0.39 7.26
C GLU A 36 -6.50 1.01 6.70
N ILE A 37 -5.57 0.19 6.18
CA ILE A 37 -4.35 0.68 5.52
C ILE A 37 -4.73 1.55 4.31
N GLN A 38 -5.64 1.09 3.45
CA GLN A 38 -6.10 1.87 2.31
C GLN A 38 -6.74 3.19 2.76
N ARG A 39 -7.62 3.16 3.77
CA ARG A 39 -8.30 4.33 4.32
C ARG A 39 -7.32 5.37 4.86
N VAL A 40 -6.32 4.97 5.65
CA VAL A 40 -5.35 5.92 6.22
C VAL A 40 -4.34 6.40 5.17
N SER A 41 -4.11 5.64 4.11
CA SER A 41 -3.18 6.00 3.02
C SER A 41 -3.79 7.00 2.04
N ASP A 42 -5.12 7.01 1.90
CA ASP A 42 -5.87 7.81 0.94
C ASP A 42 -5.53 9.34 0.94
N PRO A 43 -5.30 10.00 2.09
CA PRO A 43 -4.85 11.40 2.12
C PRO A 43 -3.43 11.63 1.61
N TYR A 44 -2.57 10.61 1.63
CA TYR A 44 -1.16 10.68 1.25
C TYR A 44 -0.93 10.41 -0.25
N VAL A 45 -1.93 9.83 -0.94
CA VAL A 45 -1.84 9.52 -2.37
C VAL A 45 -1.68 10.82 -3.18
N PRO A 46 -0.75 10.90 -4.15
CA PRO A 46 -0.65 12.02 -5.07
C PRO A 46 -1.98 12.35 -5.76
N PHE A 47 -2.35 13.64 -5.76
CA PHE A 47 -3.64 14.11 -6.26
C PHE A 47 -3.45 15.15 -7.35
N GLY A 48 -3.33 14.67 -8.59
CA GLY A 48 -3.53 15.49 -9.79
C GLY A 48 -5.01 15.54 -10.14
N ALA A 49 -5.44 14.78 -11.15
CA ALA A 49 -6.84 14.61 -11.53
C ALA A 49 -7.61 13.55 -10.70
N GLY A 50 -7.04 13.05 -9.60
CA GLY A 50 -7.66 12.05 -8.73
C GLY A 50 -7.59 10.58 -9.19
N VAL A 51 -7.25 10.31 -10.45
CA VAL A 51 -7.26 8.93 -11.00
C VAL A 51 -6.34 7.97 -10.24
N LEU A 52 -5.14 8.40 -9.81
CA LEU A 52 -4.25 7.52 -9.03
C LEU A 52 -4.91 7.04 -7.72
N LYS A 53 -5.70 7.92 -7.08
CA LYS A 53 -6.37 7.67 -5.81
C LYS A 53 -7.57 6.74 -5.98
N THR A 54 -8.28 6.83 -7.10
CA THR A 54 -9.53 6.09 -7.31
C THR A 54 -9.34 4.78 -8.09
N ASN A 55 -8.32 4.69 -8.94
CA ASN A 55 -8.03 3.51 -9.76
C ASN A 55 -7.29 2.43 -8.95
N ILE A 56 -8.00 1.86 -7.97
CA ILE A 56 -7.51 0.84 -7.05
C ILE A 56 -8.29 -0.46 -7.30
N SER A 57 -7.58 -1.56 -7.46
CA SER A 57 -8.13 -2.92 -7.40
C SER A 57 -7.85 -3.51 -6.01
N THR A 58 -8.71 -4.41 -5.55
CA THR A 58 -8.49 -5.19 -4.33
C THR A 58 -8.45 -6.66 -4.72
N ALA A 59 -7.49 -7.42 -4.19
CA ALA A 59 -7.39 -8.84 -4.46
C ALA A 59 -8.70 -9.58 -4.05
N PRO A 60 -9.06 -10.71 -4.69
CA PRO A 60 -10.29 -11.44 -4.35
C PRO A 60 -10.39 -11.85 -2.87
N ASP A 61 -9.26 -12.08 -2.21
CA ASP A 61 -9.18 -12.41 -0.79
C ASP A 61 -9.02 -11.16 0.11
N ALA A 62 -9.00 -9.96 -0.48
CA ALA A 62 -8.80 -8.66 0.13
C ALA A 62 -7.56 -8.58 1.05
N THR A 63 -6.52 -9.33 0.70
CA THR A 63 -5.22 -9.27 1.40
C THR A 63 -4.32 -8.14 0.90
N GLU A 64 -4.57 -7.63 -0.30
CA GLU A 64 -3.84 -6.53 -0.91
C GLU A 64 -4.74 -5.65 -1.77
N PHE A 65 -4.26 -4.42 -2.03
CA PHE A 65 -4.84 -3.50 -2.99
C PHE A 65 -3.74 -2.94 -3.90
N THR A 66 -4.07 -2.73 -5.17
CA THR A 66 -3.13 -2.28 -6.20
C THR A 66 -3.62 -1.01 -6.87
N HIS A 67 -2.73 -0.04 -7.03
CA HIS A 67 -3.01 1.14 -7.85
C HIS A 67 -2.70 0.82 -9.32
N GLU A 68 -3.73 0.66 -10.14
CA GLU A 68 -3.63 0.12 -11.51
C GLU A 68 -3.16 1.14 -12.55
N SER A 69 -3.02 2.41 -12.18
CA SER A 69 -2.62 3.43 -13.13
C SER A 69 -1.20 3.17 -13.69
N PRO A 70 -0.95 3.38 -14.99
CA PRO A 70 0.35 3.12 -15.61
C PRO A 70 1.49 3.97 -15.01
N TYR A 71 1.16 5.08 -14.37
CA TYR A 71 2.09 5.97 -13.66
C TYR A 71 2.19 5.68 -12.15
N SER A 72 1.51 4.67 -11.60
CA SER A 72 1.56 4.32 -10.18
C SER A 72 2.99 4.07 -9.70
N ARG A 73 3.77 3.29 -10.48
CA ARG A 73 5.18 3.04 -10.19
C ARG A 73 6.00 4.33 -10.18
N TYR A 74 5.74 5.23 -11.12
CA TYR A 74 6.46 6.50 -11.22
C TYR A 74 6.27 7.34 -9.95
N HIS A 75 5.01 7.51 -9.53
CA HIS A 75 4.69 8.26 -8.33
C HIS A 75 5.06 7.55 -7.03
N TRP A 76 5.10 6.21 -7.01
CA TRP A 76 5.52 5.43 -5.83
C TRP A 76 6.96 5.74 -5.44
N PHE A 77 7.85 5.86 -6.42
CA PHE A 77 9.24 6.28 -6.19
C PHE A 77 9.36 7.79 -5.99
N GLY A 78 8.54 8.57 -6.70
CA GLY A 78 8.54 10.03 -6.60
C GLY A 78 9.84 10.67 -7.05
N LYS A 79 10.53 10.01 -7.98
CA LYS A 79 11.75 10.48 -8.59
C LYS A 79 11.58 10.50 -10.10
N LYS A 80 12.11 11.53 -10.75
CA LYS A 80 12.08 11.69 -12.20
C LYS A 80 12.72 10.46 -12.85
N MET A 81 12.02 9.91 -13.83
CA MET A 81 12.41 8.72 -14.57
C MET A 81 12.81 9.14 -15.97
N VAL A 82 13.98 8.71 -16.39
CA VAL A 82 14.57 9.14 -17.66
C VAL A 82 15.05 7.95 -18.47
N ASP A 83 15.21 8.20 -19.76
CA ASP A 83 15.92 7.29 -20.63
C ASP A 83 17.40 7.20 -20.22
N PRO A 84 17.97 5.99 -20.05
CA PRO A 84 19.34 5.83 -19.57
C PRO A 84 20.42 6.36 -20.51
N LYS A 85 20.14 6.47 -21.82
CA LYS A 85 21.11 6.98 -22.81
C LYS A 85 20.96 8.49 -23.02
N THR A 86 19.73 9.00 -23.03
CA THR A 86 19.48 10.40 -23.39
C THR A 86 19.21 11.32 -22.20
N GLY A 87 18.94 10.76 -21.01
CA GLY A 87 18.58 11.54 -19.83
C GLY A 87 17.20 12.23 -19.93
N LYS A 88 16.39 11.89 -20.94
CA LYS A 88 15.07 12.52 -21.18
C LYS A 88 13.91 11.68 -20.66
N GLY A 89 12.95 12.33 -20.00
CA GLY A 89 11.70 11.70 -19.53
C GLY A 89 10.79 11.29 -20.69
N SER A 90 10.58 12.21 -21.64
CA SER A 90 9.91 11.96 -22.91
C SER A 90 10.56 12.80 -24.01
N PHE A 91 10.37 12.38 -25.26
CA PHE A 91 10.63 13.20 -26.44
C PHE A 91 9.32 13.90 -26.83
N TYR A 92 9.43 15.10 -27.38
CA TYR A 92 8.30 15.90 -27.84
C TYR A 92 8.46 16.22 -29.32
N ASP A 93 7.41 15.97 -30.10
CA ASP A 93 7.32 16.35 -31.51
C ASP A 93 6.45 17.61 -31.62
N PRO A 94 7.01 18.78 -31.96
CA PRO A 94 6.26 20.03 -32.04
C PRO A 94 5.27 20.08 -33.21
N ALA A 95 5.48 19.29 -34.27
CA ALA A 95 4.59 19.29 -35.43
C ALA A 95 3.28 18.55 -35.13
N THR A 96 3.33 17.49 -34.31
CA THR A 96 2.17 16.66 -33.97
C THR A 96 1.69 16.84 -32.52
N GLY A 97 2.46 17.52 -31.68
CA GLY A 97 2.21 17.63 -30.23
C GLY A 97 2.44 16.33 -29.45
N ARG A 98 2.99 15.29 -30.09
CA ARG A 98 3.10 13.94 -29.52
C ARG A 98 4.26 13.84 -28.53
N HIS A 99 3.98 13.26 -27.36
CA HIS A 99 5.00 12.75 -26.45
C HIS A 99 5.28 11.26 -26.72
N TRP A 100 6.55 10.87 -26.76
CA TRP A 100 6.95 9.47 -26.93
C TRP A 100 8.22 9.11 -26.15
N SER A 101 8.50 7.81 -26.04
CA SER A 101 9.72 7.24 -25.45
C SER A 101 10.33 6.22 -26.40
N ARG A 102 11.64 6.01 -26.33
CA ARG A 102 12.32 5.01 -27.18
C ARG A 102 11.70 3.63 -26.97
N PRO A 103 11.24 2.95 -28.04
CA PRO A 103 10.62 1.63 -27.92
C PRO A 103 11.57 0.62 -27.26
N GLY A 104 11.03 -0.23 -26.37
CA GLY A 104 11.80 -1.29 -25.70
C GLY A 104 12.80 -0.81 -24.63
N VAL A 105 12.86 0.49 -24.33
CA VAL A 105 13.80 1.02 -23.34
C VAL A 105 13.10 1.30 -22.01
N ALA A 106 13.48 0.55 -20.98
CA ALA A 106 13.05 0.82 -19.61
C ALA A 106 13.69 2.11 -19.08
N LYS A 107 12.90 2.90 -18.35
CA LYS A 107 13.37 4.14 -17.72
C LYS A 107 14.11 3.84 -16.42
N VAL A 108 15.16 4.62 -16.14
CA VAL A 108 15.91 4.59 -14.89
C VAL A 108 15.48 5.73 -13.97
N LEU A 109 15.55 5.50 -12.66
CA LEU A 109 15.33 6.53 -11.64
C LEU A 109 16.51 7.50 -11.64
N THR A 110 16.23 8.77 -11.39
CA THR A 110 17.23 9.81 -11.11
C THR A 110 17.12 10.26 -9.66
N ASP A 111 18.05 11.09 -9.19
CA ASP A 111 17.97 11.68 -7.84
C ASP A 111 17.08 12.92 -7.76
N ILE A 112 16.44 13.32 -8.86
CA ILE A 112 15.56 14.48 -8.91
C ILE A 112 14.17 14.07 -8.40
N ASP A 113 13.73 14.67 -7.30
CA ASP A 113 12.41 14.42 -6.73
C ASP A 113 11.28 15.05 -7.56
N LEU A 114 10.10 14.44 -7.50
CA LEU A 114 8.88 15.00 -8.08
C LEU A 114 8.23 15.98 -7.10
N GLU A 115 7.63 17.02 -7.66
CA GLU A 115 6.78 17.94 -6.92
C GLU A 115 5.32 17.48 -6.98
N TYR A 116 4.62 17.65 -5.86
CA TYR A 116 3.25 17.17 -5.70
C TYR A 116 2.35 18.28 -5.17
N GLN A 117 1.17 18.41 -5.78
CA GLN A 117 0.10 19.20 -5.21
C GLN A 117 -0.32 18.58 -3.86
N GLY A 118 -0.39 19.41 -2.81
CA GLY A 118 -0.68 18.95 -1.45
C GLY A 118 0.50 18.32 -0.72
N ALA A 119 1.73 18.50 -1.22
CA ALA A 119 2.93 18.29 -0.41
C ALA A 119 2.89 19.20 0.85
N PRO A 120 3.49 18.79 1.99
CA PRO A 120 4.32 17.58 2.16
C PRO A 120 3.53 16.29 2.40
N LEU A 121 2.22 16.38 2.69
CA LEU A 121 1.39 15.21 2.99
C LEU A 121 1.32 14.25 1.80
N ARG A 122 0.95 14.76 0.62
CA ARG A 122 0.88 13.97 -0.61
C ARG A 122 2.26 13.78 -1.23
N GLY A 123 2.51 12.59 -1.79
CA GLY A 123 3.82 12.28 -2.34
C GLY A 123 4.15 10.78 -2.39
N PRO A 124 5.42 10.41 -2.61
CA PRO A 124 5.83 9.03 -2.82
C PRO A 124 5.67 8.18 -1.57
N LYS A 125 5.72 6.85 -1.74
CA LYS A 125 5.65 5.89 -0.63
C LYS A 125 4.46 6.16 0.31
N TRP A 126 3.31 6.58 -0.23
CA TRP A 126 2.17 7.08 0.53
C TRP A 126 1.69 6.08 1.59
N THR A 127 1.60 4.79 1.28
CA THR A 127 1.22 3.75 2.23
C THR A 127 2.21 3.61 3.39
N MET A 128 3.53 3.72 3.10
CA MET A 128 4.56 3.62 4.14
C MET A 128 4.55 4.85 5.05
N ARG A 129 4.39 6.05 4.48
CA ARG A 129 4.30 7.29 5.27
C ARG A 129 3.03 7.30 6.12
N ALA A 130 1.89 6.92 5.55
CA ALA A 130 0.65 6.76 6.28
C ALA A 130 0.78 5.73 7.41
N TRP A 131 1.51 4.63 7.21
CA TRP A 131 1.77 3.66 8.27
C TRP A 131 2.65 4.21 9.39
N VAL A 132 3.70 4.98 9.06
CA VAL A 132 4.54 5.66 10.05
C VAL A 132 3.70 6.60 10.92
N ASP A 133 2.80 7.35 10.29
CA ASP A 133 2.02 8.38 10.98
C ASP A 133 0.79 7.82 11.71
N GLN A 134 0.10 6.84 11.11
CA GLN A 134 -1.22 6.35 11.55
C GLN A 134 -1.22 4.86 11.95
N GLY A 135 -0.10 4.15 11.88
CA GLY A 135 -0.03 2.71 12.14
C GLY A 135 -0.53 2.32 13.53
N LYS A 136 -0.25 3.14 14.55
CA LYS A 136 -0.78 2.94 15.92
C LYS A 136 -2.31 2.98 15.95
N GLN A 137 -2.93 3.91 15.20
CA GLN A 137 -4.38 3.98 15.08
C GLN A 137 -4.94 2.74 14.38
N VAL A 138 -4.30 2.30 13.29
CA VAL A 138 -4.70 1.09 12.55
C VAL A 138 -4.65 -0.14 13.47
N VAL A 139 -3.57 -0.32 14.23
CA VAL A 139 -3.44 -1.42 15.20
C VAL A 139 -4.56 -1.37 16.24
N ALA A 140 -4.87 -0.19 16.79
CA ALA A 140 -5.96 -0.03 17.75
C ALA A 140 -7.34 -0.34 17.13
N SER A 141 -7.58 0.06 15.88
CA SER A 141 -8.80 -0.31 15.13
C SER A 141 -8.91 -1.83 14.96
N VAL A 142 -7.82 -2.48 14.56
CA VAL A 142 -7.75 -3.93 14.33
C VAL A 142 -7.98 -4.70 15.63
N GLN A 143 -7.37 -4.25 16.73
CA GLN A 143 -7.60 -4.85 18.05
C GLN A 143 -9.07 -4.76 18.45
N LYS A 144 -9.69 -3.58 18.33
CA LYS A 144 -11.13 -3.41 18.62
C LYS A 144 -12.01 -4.30 17.73
N PHE A 145 -11.63 -4.50 16.47
CA PHE A 145 -12.33 -5.40 15.57
C PHE A 145 -12.20 -6.86 16.01
N LEU A 146 -11.02 -7.28 16.43
CA LEU A 146 -10.74 -8.62 16.96
C LEU A 146 -11.51 -8.91 18.27
N GLU A 147 -11.63 -7.92 19.15
CA GLU A 147 -12.33 -8.06 20.44
C GLU A 147 -13.86 -8.15 20.31
N ARG A 148 -14.43 -7.55 19.26
CA ARG A 148 -15.87 -7.54 18.99
C ARG A 148 -16.38 -8.82 18.30
N GLY A 149 -15.49 -9.66 17.77
CA GLY A 149 -15.85 -10.80 16.93
C GLY A 149 -15.22 -12.13 17.34
#